data_AF-A0A952URX1-F1
#
_entry.id   AF-A0A952URX1-F1
#
_cell.length_a   1.000
_cell.length_b   1.000
_cell.length_c   1.000
_cell.angle_alpha   90.00
_cell.angle_beta   90.00
_cell.angle_gamma   90.00
#
_symmetry.space_group_name_H-M   'P 1'
#
loop_
_entity.id
_entity.type
_entity.pdbx_description
1 polymer ?
#
loop_
_entity_poly.entity_id
_entity_poly.type
_entity_poly.pdbx_seq_one_letter_code
_entity_poly.pdbx_strand_id
1 'polypeptide(L)' 'IRAVGTGQDALGEVTIRVREGSRIVQGKGLSTDVIEASARAYVDVLNRLASGHARSSADSAERELAQGGVARP' A
#
# COMPACT_ATOMS: atom_id res chain seq x y z
N ILE A 1 1.87 -2.34 13.16
CA ILE A 1 3.25 -2.76 12.84
C ILE A 1 3.24 -4.29 12.90
N ARG A 2 3.47 -4.97 11.77
CA ARG A 2 3.59 -6.43 11.72
C ARG A 2 5.07 -6.74 11.50
N ALA A 3 5.69 -7.38 12.48
CA ALA A 3 7.03 -7.93 12.35
C ALA A 3 6.91 -9.38 11.89
N VAL A 4 7.51 -9.73 10.76
CA VAL A 4 7.54 -11.10 10.25
C VAL A 4 9.00 -11.51 10.13
N GLY A 5 9.52 -12.16 11.17
CA GLY A 5 10.88 -12.70 11.19
C GLY A 5 11.45 -12.81 12.61
N THR A 6 12.14 -13.91 12.90
CA THR A 6 12.91 -14.14 14.13
C THR A 6 14.39 -13.89 13.83
N GLY A 7 14.95 -12.78 14.35
CA GLY A 7 16.38 -12.46 14.24
C GLY A 7 16.68 -11.14 13.52
N GLN A 8 17.98 -10.85 13.32
CA GLN A 8 18.55 -9.62 12.73
C GLN A 8 18.08 -9.32 11.28
N ASP A 9 17.39 -10.26 10.64
CA ASP A 9 16.85 -10.19 9.28
C ASP A 9 15.32 -10.09 9.23
N ALA A 10 14.68 -9.64 10.31
CA ALA A 10 13.24 -9.43 10.32
C ALA A 10 12.85 -8.37 9.29
N LEU A 11 12.19 -8.78 8.20
CA LEU A 11 11.71 -7.85 7.17
C LEU A 11 10.56 -7.03 7.77
N GLY A 12 10.78 -5.74 7.96
CA GLY A 12 9.78 -4.80 8.41
C GLY A 12 8.92 -4.31 7.24
N GLU A 13 7.63 -4.65 7.23
CA GLU A 13 6.66 -4.01 6.35
C GLU A 13 6.06 -2.79 7.05
N VAL A 14 6.33 -1.60 6.49
CA VAL A 14 5.68 -0.36 6.87
C VAL A 14 4.66 0.00 5.80
N THR A 15 3.45 0.30 6.25
CA THR A 15 2.36 0.73 5.38
C THR A 15 1.86 2.07 5.86
N ILE A 16 1.86 3.07 4.98
CA ILE A 16 1.35 4.41 5.24
C ILE A 16 0.08 4.60 4.44
N ARG A 17 -0.97 5.11 5.08
CA ARG A 17 -2.22 5.51 4.44
C ARG A 17 -2.43 6.99 4.66
N VAL A 18 -2.59 7.74 3.58
CA VAL A 18 -2.89 9.17 3.59
C VAL A 18 -4.24 9.40 2.92
N ARG A 19 -5.05 10.26 3.53
CA ARG A 19 -6.34 10.68 3.00
C ARG A 19 -6.21 12.09 2.49
N GLU A 20 -6.52 12.29 1.22
CA GLU A 20 -6.61 13.61 0.58
C GLU A 20 -8.06 13.79 0.11
N GLY A 21 -8.86 14.51 0.90
CA GLY A 21 -10.31 14.65 0.66
C GLY A 21 -11.02 13.28 0.61
N SER A 22 -11.59 12.94 -0.55
CA SER A 22 -12.27 11.66 -0.81
C SER A 22 -11.35 10.54 -1.30
N ARG A 23 -10.06 10.83 -1.53
CA ARG A 23 -9.10 9.87 -2.07
C ARG A 23 -8.26 9.26 -0.96
N ILE A 24 -8.03 7.95 -1.02
CA ILE A 24 -7.15 7.25 -0.08
C ILE A 24 -5.94 6.76 -0.85
N VAL A 25 -4.77 7.27 -0.46
CA VAL A 25 -3.49 6.81 -0.98
C VAL A 25 -2.85 5.89 0.04
N GLN A 26 -2.34 4.77 -0.44
CA GLN A 26 -1.56 3.85 0.36
C GLN A 26 -0.21 3.68 -0.28
N GLY A 27 0.83 3.80 0.53
CA GLY A 27 2.19 3.44 0.16
C GLY A 27 2.77 2.42 1.11
N LYS A 28 3.75 1.69 0.61
CA LYS A 28 4.39 0.59 1.31
C LYS A 28 5.90 0.71 1.23
N GLY A 29 6.56 0.34 2.31
CA GLY A 29 8.01 0.25 2.41
C GLY A 29 8.38 -1.07 3.07
N LEU A 30 9.35 -1.75 2.47
CA LEU A 30 9.89 -3.02 2.94
C LEU A 30 11.38 -2.81 3.14
N SER A 31 11.85 -2.96 4.38
CA SER A 31 13.28 -2.98 4.70
C SER A 31 13.49 -3.75 6.00
N THR A 32 14.71 -4.24 6.22
CA THR A 32 15.17 -4.75 7.51
C THR A 32 15.31 -3.64 8.56
N ASP A 33 15.48 -2.39 8.11
CA ASP A 33 15.44 -1.19 8.96
C ASP A 33 14.06 -0.50 8.88
N VAL A 34 13.41 -0.34 10.04
CA VAL A 34 12.10 0.32 10.15
C VAL A 34 12.14 1.78 9.70
N ILE A 35 13.24 2.50 9.95
CA ILE A 35 13.40 3.89 9.56
C ILE A 35 13.48 3.99 8.03
N GLU A 36 14.29 3.14 7.40
CA GLU A 36 14.39 3.10 5.94
C GLU A 36 13.06 2.68 5.30
N ALA A 37 12.39 1.66 5.84
CA ALA A 37 11.07 1.22 5.39
C ALA A 37 10.04 2.36 5.49
N SER A 38 10.06 3.12 6.59
CA SER A 38 9.16 4.26 6.77
C SER A 38 9.41 5.39 5.78
N ALA A 39 10.67 5.72 5.49
CA ALA A 39 11.04 6.73 4.50
C ALA A 39 10.60 6.30 3.09
N ARG A 40 10.84 5.04 2.72
CA ARG A 40 10.40 4.47 1.43
C ARG A 40 8.88 4.50 1.28
N ALA A 41 8.15 4.10 2.32
CA ALA A 41 6.69 4.14 2.32
C ALA A 41 6.17 5.59 2.17
N TYR A 42 6.84 6.56 2.78
CA TYR A 42 6.44 7.97 2.72
C TYR A 42 6.65 8.57 1.32
N VAL A 43 7.82 8.31 0.71
CA VAL A 43 8.11 8.74 -0.67
C VAL A 43 7.13 8.11 -1.66
N ASP A 44 6.80 6.82 -1.49
CA ASP A 44 5.81 6.15 -2.35
C ASP A 44 4.43 6.81 -2.26
N VAL A 45 3.98 7.20 -1.05
CA VAL A 45 2.73 7.97 -0.88
C VAL A 45 2.80 9.33 -1.56
N LEU A 46 3.89 10.09 -1.36
CA LEU A 46 4.05 11.41 -1.97
C LEU A 46 4.05 11.35 -3.49
N ASN A 47 4.74 10.36 -4.08
CA ASN A 47 4.76 10.16 -5.53
C ASN A 47 3.36 9.82 -6.06
N ARG A 48 2.58 9.02 -5.34
CA ARG A 48 1.19 8.69 -5.71
C ARG A 48 0.23 9.87 -5.58
N LEU A 49 0.42 10.72 -4.56
CA LEU A 49 -0.33 11.97 -4.40
C LEU A 49 -0.01 12.95 -5.53
N ALA A 50 1.28 13.22 -5.78
CA ALA A 50 1.73 14.15 -6.80
C ALA A 50 1.34 13.70 -8.22
N SER A 51 1.37 12.40 -8.49
CA SER A 51 0.97 11.85 -9.80
C SER A 51 -0.56 11.74 -9.96
N GLY A 52 -1.35 12.09 -8.96
CA GLY A 52 -2.81 11.97 -8.99
C GLY A 52 -3.34 10.54 -9.02
N HIS A 53 -2.46 9.52 -8.93
CA HIS A 53 -2.80 8.08 -8.92
C HIS A 53 -3.28 7.61 -7.54
N ALA A 54 -3.89 8.51 -6.77
CA ALA A 54 -4.63 8.13 -5.60
C ALA A 54 -5.74 7.18 -6.07
N ARG A 55 -5.62 5.88 -5.72
CA ARG A 55 -6.69 4.91 -5.95
C ARG A 55 -7.95 5.51 -5.36
N SER A 56 -8.82 6.02 -6.23
CA SER A 56 -10.14 6.43 -5.80
C SER A 56 -10.79 5.17 -5.29
N SER A 57 -11.50 5.28 -4.17
CA SER A 57 -12.34 4.20 -3.65
C SER A 57 -13.30 3.66 -4.73
N ALA A 58 -13.57 4.43 -5.78
CA ALA A 58 -14.27 3.99 -6.99
C ALA A 58 -13.54 2.86 -7.77
N ASP A 59 -12.21 2.93 -7.95
CA ASP A 59 -11.44 1.96 -8.76
C ASP A 59 -11.37 0.57 -8.11
N SER A 60 -11.61 0.48 -6.80
CA SER A 60 -11.57 -0.78 -6.05
C SER A 60 -12.88 -1.57 -6.18
N ALA A 61 -14.01 -0.86 -6.33
CA ALA A 61 -15.32 -1.49 -6.52
C ALA A 61 -15.43 -2.16 -7.90
N GLU A 62 -14.90 -1.54 -8.95
CA GLU A 62 -14.92 -2.10 -10.32
C GLU A 62 -13.99 -3.32 -10.48
N ARG A 63 -12.86 -3.37 -9.75
CA ARG A 63 -11.94 -4.51 -9.81
C ARG A 63 -12.47 -5.74 -9.08
N GLU A 64 -13.29 -5.55 -8.04
CA GLU A 64 -13.96 -6.66 -7.34
C GLU A 64 -15.04 -7.31 -8.23
N LEU A 65 -15.74 -6.50 -9.03
CA LEU A 65 -16.69 -6.97 -10.05
C LEU A 65 -16.00 -7.72 -11.21
N ALA A 66 -14.77 -7.34 -11.58
CA ALA A 66 -14.01 -8.02 -12.64
C ALA A 66 -13.34 -9.34 -12.20
N GLN A 67 -13.12 -9.54 -10.89
CA GLN A 67 -12.44 -10.72 -10.34
C GLN A 67 -13.38 -11.88 -9.95
N GLY A 68 -14.71 -11.66 -10.01
CA GLY A 68 -15.73 -12.69 -9.74
C GLY A 68 -16.03 -13.65 -10.90
N GLY A 69 -15.29 -13.60 -12.00
CA GLY A 69 -15.58 -14.31 -13.24
C GLY A 69 -14.90 -15.66 -13.45
N VAL A 70 -14.77 -16.53 -12.43
CA VAL A 70 -14.38 -17.94 -12.66
C VAL A 70 -15.19 -18.89 -11.78
N ALA A 71 -16.36 -19.29 -12.28
CA ALA A 71 -16.89 -20.65 -12.15
C ALA A 71 -17.91 -20.84 -13.28
N ARG A 72 -17.47 -21.44 -14.40
CA ARG A 72 -18.35 -22.00 -15.44
C ARG A 72 -18.99 -23.29 -14.91
N PRO A 73 -20.23 -23.63 -15.35
CA PRO A 73 -21.01 -24.76 -14.85
C PRO A 73 -20.38 -26.12 -15.15
#